data_AF-A0A9X6LTP9-F1
#
_entry.id   AF-A0A9X6LTP9-F1
#
_cell.length_a   1.000
_cell.length_b   1.000
_cell.length_c   1.000
_cell.angle_alpha   90.00
_cell.angle_beta   90.00
_cell.angle_gamma   90.00
#
_symmetry.space_group_name_H-M   'P 1'
#
loop_
_entity.id
_entity.type
_entity.pdbx_description
1 polymer ?
#
loop_
_entity_poly.entity_id
_entity_poly.type
_entity_poly.pdbx_seq_one_letter_code
_entity_poly.pdbx_strand_id
1 'polypeptide(L)'
;MGLNIPTSESYMDTYIRADSALHLIVNNIVACLFLASGILTLGGTTLFYGLFNGLIIGVAIRDAFQNNMDISEILVKLIPHGIFELPALILASAIGLKAVDLIIRMYFSKKRVRIVLYQGFLEILTLIILVLILICLAGLIEWYITPS
;
A
#
# COMPACT_ATOMS: atom_id res chain seq x y z
N MET A 1 -28.73 6.48 -35.55
CA MET A 1 -27.66 6.47 -34.54
C MET A 1 -28.30 5.91 -33.28
N GLY A 2 -28.28 4.59 -33.10
CA GLY A 2 -28.92 3.95 -31.94
C GLY A 2 -28.14 4.35 -30.69
N LEU A 3 -28.84 4.92 -29.70
CA LEU A 3 -28.30 5.07 -28.35
C LEU A 3 -27.96 3.67 -27.86
N ASN A 4 -26.67 3.39 -27.69
CA ASN A 4 -26.22 2.16 -27.06
C ASN A 4 -26.49 2.31 -25.56
N ILE A 5 -27.73 2.00 -25.16
CA ILE A 5 -28.16 2.08 -23.76
C ILE A 5 -27.42 0.95 -23.03
N PRO A 6 -26.58 1.24 -22.02
CA PRO A 6 -25.89 0.21 -21.26
C PRO A 6 -26.92 -0.76 -20.65
N THR A 7 -26.66 -2.07 -20.74
CA THR A 7 -27.53 -3.10 -20.16
C THR A 7 -27.39 -3.13 -18.64
N SER A 8 -28.38 -3.68 -17.92
CA SER A 8 -28.30 -3.89 -16.46
C SER A 8 -27.05 -4.66 -16.02
N GLU A 9 -26.57 -5.59 -16.85
CA GLU A 9 -25.31 -6.33 -16.62
C GLU A 9 -24.08 -5.41 -16.65
N SER A 10 -23.99 -4.50 -17.63
CA SER A 10 -22.89 -3.52 -17.72
C SER A 10 -22.81 -2.60 -16.50
N TYR A 11 -23.96 -2.24 -15.91
CA TYR A 11 -23.98 -1.48 -14.66
C TYR A 11 -23.43 -2.32 -13.50
N MET A 12 -23.88 -3.57 -13.35
CA MET A 12 -23.42 -4.46 -12.27
C MET A 12 -21.92 -4.72 -12.31
N ASP A 13 -21.35 -4.99 -13.49
CA ASP A 13 -19.90 -5.17 -13.66
C ASP A 13 -19.12 -3.93 -13.23
N THR A 14 -19.62 -2.74 -13.55
CA THR A 14 -18.99 -1.48 -13.17
C THR A 14 -19.00 -1.30 -11.64
N TYR A 15 -20.11 -1.63 -10.98
CA TYR A 15 -20.22 -1.56 -9.52
C TYR A 15 -19.28 -2.56 -8.82
N ILE A 16 -19.20 -3.80 -9.30
CA ILE A 16 -18.34 -4.84 -8.71
C ILE A 16 -16.86 -4.45 -8.79
N ARG A 17 -16.41 -3.94 -9.94
CA ARG A 17 -15.02 -3.48 -10.11
C ARG A 17 -14.70 -2.27 -9.23
N ALA A 18 -15.65 -1.34 -9.08
CA ALA A 18 -15.46 -0.17 -8.22
C ALA A 18 -15.38 -0.56 -6.74
N ASP A 19 -16.23 -1.48 -6.28
CA ASP A 19 -16.20 -2.00 -4.91
C ASP A 19 -14.87 -2.71 -4.60
N SER A 20 -14.41 -3.55 -5.52
CA SER A 20 -13.13 -4.27 -5.41
C SER A 20 -11.94 -3.31 -5.31
N ALA A 21 -11.89 -2.29 -6.17
CA ALA A 21 -10.84 -1.27 -6.14
C ALA A 21 -10.86 -0.45 -4.84
N LEU A 22 -12.05 -0.08 -4.35
CA LEU A 22 -12.19 0.64 -3.09
C LEU A 22 -11.75 -0.22 -1.90
N HIS A 23 -12.12 -1.49 -1.87
CA HIS A 23 -11.71 -2.42 -0.83
C HIS A 23 -10.18 -2.54 -0.78
N LEU A 24 -9.52 -2.67 -1.94
CA LEU A 24 -8.06 -2.72 -2.06
C LEU A 24 -7.40 -1.43 -1.55
N ILE A 25 -7.91 -0.26 -1.97
CA ILE A 25 -7.41 1.04 -1.50
C ILE A 25 -7.51 1.14 0.03
N VAL A 26 -8.68 0.84 0.61
CA VAL A 26 -8.91 0.95 2.05
C VAL A 26 -8.00 0.00 2.81
N ASN A 27 -7.89 -1.26 2.38
CA ASN A 27 -7.02 -2.24 3.02
C ASN A 27 -5.55 -1.79 3.05
N ASN A 28 -5.05 -1.26 1.92
CA ASN A 28 -3.68 -0.76 1.84
C ASN A 28 -3.45 0.53 2.62
N ILE A 29 -4.43 1.44 2.70
CA ILE A 29 -4.36 2.61 3.57
C ILE A 29 -4.23 2.17 5.02
N VAL A 30 -5.07 1.23 5.47
CA VAL A 30 -5.04 0.72 6.84
C VAL A 30 -3.70 0.05 7.14
N ALA A 31 -3.19 -0.80 6.23
CA ALA A 31 -1.87 -1.40 6.36
C ALA A 31 -0.76 -0.35 6.48
N CYS A 32 -0.77 0.66 5.61
CA CYS A 32 0.21 1.75 5.64
C CYS A 32 0.12 2.59 6.93
N LEU A 33 -1.09 2.82 7.47
CA LEU A 33 -1.27 3.51 8.74
C LEU A 33 -0.67 2.71 9.90
N PHE A 34 -0.89 1.40 9.95
CA PHE A 34 -0.27 0.54 10.96
C PHE A 34 1.25 0.50 10.82
N LEU A 35 1.79 0.45 9.61
CA LEU A 35 3.23 0.54 9.39
C LEU A 35 3.80 1.90 9.84
N ALA A 36 3.14 3.00 9.47
CA ALA A 36 3.55 4.36 9.83
C ALA A 36 3.43 4.63 11.34
N SER A 37 2.51 3.96 12.05
CA SER A 37 2.38 4.03 13.51
C SER A 37 3.65 3.62 14.25
N GLY A 38 4.58 2.94 13.56
CA GLY A 38 5.92 2.61 14.06
C GLY A 38 6.68 3.81 14.58
N ILE A 39 6.41 5.00 14.07
CA ILE A 39 7.06 6.22 14.53
C ILE A 39 6.81 6.46 16.04
N LEU A 40 5.67 6.01 16.56
CA LEU A 40 5.33 6.11 17.99
C LEU A 40 5.99 5.00 18.82
N THR A 41 6.34 3.88 18.20
CA THR A 41 6.83 2.66 18.86
C THR A 41 8.30 2.36 18.55
N LEU A 42 9.04 3.35 18.02
CA LEU A 42 10.42 3.20 17.57
C LEU A 42 10.62 2.06 16.55
N GLY A 43 9.62 1.86 15.68
CA GLY A 43 9.62 0.83 14.63
C GLY A 43 9.03 -0.51 15.03
N GLY A 44 8.66 -0.72 16.30
CA GLY A 44 8.12 -2.00 16.77
C GLY A 44 6.86 -2.43 16.01
N THR A 45 5.89 -1.52 15.86
CA THR A 45 4.67 -1.82 15.10
C THR A 45 4.93 -1.96 13.60
N THR A 46 5.91 -1.24 13.03
CA THR A 46 6.31 -1.43 11.63
C THR A 46 6.83 -2.83 11.37
N LEU A 47 7.74 -3.33 12.21
CA LEU A 47 8.31 -4.66 12.06
C LEU A 47 7.23 -5.74 12.20
N PHE A 48 6.37 -5.61 13.22
CA PHE A 48 5.28 -6.55 13.45
C PHE A 48 4.31 -6.58 12.26
N TYR A 49 3.73 -5.43 11.88
CA TYR A 49 2.74 -5.39 10.80
C TYR A 49 3.36 -5.71 9.43
N GLY A 50 4.61 -5.30 9.17
CA GLY A 50 5.28 -5.63 7.91
C GLY A 50 5.47 -7.13 7.73
N LEU A 51 5.89 -7.83 8.80
CA LEU A 51 5.99 -9.30 8.79
C LEU A 51 4.62 -9.97 8.60
N PHE A 52 3.61 -9.54 9.36
CA PHE A 52 2.26 -10.10 9.26
C PHE A 52 1.64 -9.88 7.87
N ASN A 53 1.79 -8.68 7.30
CA ASN A 53 1.30 -8.38 5.96
C ASN A 53 1.97 -9.27 4.90
N GLY A 54 3.29 -9.43 4.97
CA GLY A 54 4.02 -10.36 4.10
C GLY A 54 3.59 -11.82 4.25
N LEU A 55 3.33 -12.27 5.48
CA LEU A 55 2.81 -13.63 5.74
C LEU A 55 1.42 -13.84 5.15
N ILE A 56 0.52 -12.86 5.27
CA ILE A 56 -0.84 -12.94 4.70
C ILE A 56 -0.76 -13.09 3.17
N ILE A 57 0.08 -12.30 2.50
CA ILE A 57 0.31 -12.43 1.05
C ILE A 57 0.87 -13.82 0.71
N GLY A 58 1.82 -14.33 1.50
CA GLY A 58 2.38 -15.66 1.31
C GLY A 58 1.34 -16.78 1.45
N VAL A 59 0.43 -16.67 2.41
CA VAL A 59 -0.71 -17.60 2.58
C VAL A 59 -1.66 -17.49 1.39
N ALA A 60 -2.00 -16.29 0.93
CA ALA A 60 -2.87 -16.10 -0.22
C ALA A 60 -2.29 -16.74 -1.49
N ILE A 61 -0.98 -16.60 -1.73
CA ILE A 61 -0.29 -17.26 -2.84
C ILE A 61 -0.34 -18.79 -2.70
N ARG A 62 -0.05 -19.31 -1.51
CA ARG A 62 -0.13 -20.76 -1.23
C ARG A 62 -1.55 -21.29 -1.49
N ASP A 63 -2.57 -20.59 -1.04
CA ASP A 63 -3.96 -21.01 -1.20
C ASP A 63 -4.37 -20.96 -2.68
N ALA A 64 -3.85 -20.00 -3.46
CA ALA A 64 -4.05 -19.98 -4.92
C ALA A 64 -3.45 -21.22 -5.60
N PHE A 65 -2.24 -21.64 -5.20
CA PHE A 65 -1.65 -22.89 -5.69
C PHE A 65 -2.47 -24.13 -5.30
N GLN A 66 -3.01 -24.17 -4.07
CA GLN A 66 -3.84 -25.28 -3.61
C GLN A 66 -5.17 -25.40 -4.38
N ASN A 67 -5.66 -24.29 -4.94
CA ASN A 67 -6.84 -24.24 -5.79
C ASN A 67 -6.53 -24.54 -7.28
N ASN A 68 -5.34 -25.06 -7.60
CA ASN A 68 -4.88 -25.36 -8.96
C ASN A 68 -4.82 -24.14 -9.89
N MET A 69 -4.64 -22.93 -9.35
CA MET A 69 -4.31 -21.78 -10.21
C MET A 69 -2.89 -21.93 -10.73
N ASP A 70 -2.73 -21.76 -12.03
CA ASP A 70 -1.42 -21.71 -12.65
C ASP A 70 -0.64 -20.46 -12.20
N ILE A 71 0.70 -20.55 -12.23
CA ILE A 71 1.58 -19.44 -11.84
C ILE A 71 1.23 -18.17 -12.63
N SER A 72 0.92 -18.30 -13.92
CA SER A 72 0.51 -17.16 -14.76
C SER A 72 -0.75 -16.47 -14.26
N GLU A 73 -1.74 -17.22 -13.76
CA GLU A 73 -2.98 -16.65 -13.23
C GLU A 73 -2.71 -15.89 -11.92
N ILE A 74 -1.88 -16.45 -11.05
CA ILE A 74 -1.46 -15.80 -9.81
C ILE A 74 -0.73 -14.48 -10.12
N LEU A 75 0.20 -14.50 -11.08
CA LEU A 75 0.95 -13.31 -11.46
C LEU A 75 0.06 -12.24 -12.10
N VAL A 76 -0.88 -12.61 -12.95
CA VAL A 76 -1.84 -11.65 -13.54
C VAL A 76 -2.73 -11.04 -12.46
N LYS A 77 -3.10 -11.79 -11.42
CA LYS A 77 -3.86 -11.26 -10.30
C LYS A 77 -3.02 -10.39 -9.36
N LEU A 78 -1.73 -10.67 -9.18
CA LEU A 78 -0.90 -9.99 -8.17
C LEU A 78 -0.08 -8.81 -8.73
N ILE A 79 0.52 -8.96 -9.91
CA ILE A 79 1.47 -7.97 -10.46
C ILE A 79 0.84 -6.60 -10.75
N PRO A 80 -0.36 -6.51 -11.37
CA PRO A 80 -0.88 -5.22 -11.84
C PRO A 80 -0.99 -4.18 -10.72
N HIS A 81 -1.60 -4.53 -9.58
CA HIS A 81 -1.66 -3.65 -8.42
C HIS A 81 -0.41 -3.75 -7.53
N GLY A 82 0.18 -4.94 -7.40
CA GLY A 82 1.30 -5.21 -6.49
C GLY A 82 2.55 -4.36 -6.78
N ILE A 83 2.76 -3.94 -8.04
CA ILE A 83 3.85 -3.02 -8.40
C ILE A 83 3.73 -1.63 -7.74
N PHE A 84 2.52 -1.23 -7.33
CA PHE A 84 2.27 0.03 -6.64
C PHE A 84 2.12 -0.16 -5.12
N GLU A 85 1.45 -1.22 -4.69
CA GLU A 85 1.25 -1.54 -3.28
C GLU A 85 2.55 -1.82 -2.54
N LEU A 86 3.44 -2.63 -3.14
CA LEU A 86 4.68 -3.02 -2.47
C LEU A 86 5.59 -1.80 -2.22
N PRO A 87 5.82 -0.88 -3.17
CA PRO A 87 6.48 0.38 -2.88
C PRO A 87 5.75 1.23 -1.84
N ALA A 88 4.41 1.28 -1.85
CA ALA A 88 3.65 2.04 -0.86
C ALA A 88 3.91 1.50 0.56
N LEU A 89 3.87 0.19 0.75
CA LEU A 89 4.15 -0.46 2.04
C LEU A 89 5.60 -0.24 2.49
N ILE A 90 6.57 -0.28 1.58
CA ILE A 90 7.98 0.00 1.89
C ILE A 90 8.16 1.46 2.35
N LEU A 91 7.55 2.42 1.65
CA LEU A 91 7.62 3.84 2.02
C LEU A 91 6.89 4.10 3.36
N ALA A 92 5.74 3.46 3.59
CA ALA A 92 5.04 3.52 4.87
C ALA A 92 5.89 2.93 6.02
N SER A 93 6.62 1.86 5.75
CA SER A 93 7.59 1.28 6.69
C SER A 93 8.74 2.25 6.98
N ALA A 94 9.25 2.95 5.96
CA ALA A 94 10.26 3.97 6.14
C ALA A 94 9.77 5.11 7.05
N ILE A 95 8.51 5.55 6.91
CA ILE A 95 7.88 6.51 7.84
C ILE A 95 7.87 5.95 9.26
N GLY A 96 7.46 4.70 9.46
CA GLY A 96 7.43 4.07 10.78
C GLY A 96 8.79 3.97 11.47
N LEU A 97 9.88 3.88 10.70
CA LEU A 97 11.26 3.86 11.23
C LEU A 97 11.86 5.26 11.44
N LYS A 98 11.16 6.34 11.04
CA LYS A 98 11.70 7.71 11.13
C LYS A 98 12.02 8.17 12.55
N ALA A 99 11.36 7.63 13.57
CA ALA A 99 11.68 7.97 14.95
C ALA A 99 13.11 7.58 15.33
N VAL A 100 13.54 6.38 14.94
CA VAL A 100 14.91 5.90 15.19
C VAL A 100 15.92 6.75 14.39
N ASP A 101 15.64 7.02 13.11
CA ASP A 101 16.45 7.91 12.26
C ASP A 101 16.62 9.31 12.88
N LEU A 102 15.53 9.90 13.37
CA LEU A 102 15.54 11.22 14.03
C LEU A 102 16.34 11.22 15.33
N ILE A 103 16.19 10.20 16.18
CA ILE A 103 16.95 10.08 17.43
C ILE A 103 18.45 10.01 17.13
N ILE A 104 18.85 9.18 16.16
CA ILE A 104 20.25 9.05 15.74
C ILE A 104 20.77 10.38 15.19
N ARG A 105 20.02 11.03 14.30
CA ARG A 105 20.43 12.34 13.74
C ARG A 105 20.54 13.41 14.80
N MET A 106 19.64 13.44 15.79
CA MET A 106 19.70 14.40 16.89
C MET A 106 20.92 14.18 17.78
N TYR A 107 21.36 12.94 17.97
CA TYR A 107 22.53 12.62 18.78
C TYR A 107 23.86 12.94 18.07
N PHE A 108 23.97 12.61 16.78
CA PHE A 108 25.24 12.74 16.04
C PHE A 108 25.39 14.05 15.25
N SER A 109 24.31 14.78 15.00
CA SER A 109 24.37 16.01 14.21
C SER A 109 24.79 17.22 15.05
N LYS A 110 25.68 18.05 14.50
CA LYS A 110 26.00 19.38 15.06
C LYS A 110 24.91 20.43 14.80
N LYS A 111 23.87 20.07 14.03
CA LYS A 111 22.75 20.98 13.73
C LYS A 111 21.87 21.16 14.96
N ARG A 112 21.24 22.34 15.07
CA ARG A 112 20.21 22.59 16.09
C ARG A 112 19.05 21.59 15.91
N VAL A 113 18.58 21.01 17.02
CA VAL A 113 17.46 20.03 17.05
C VAL A 113 16.26 20.46 16.21
N ARG A 114 15.86 21.74 16.30
CA ARG A 114 14.74 22.30 15.51
C ARG A 114 14.91 22.07 14.00
N ILE A 115 16.13 22.20 13.48
CA ILE A 115 16.42 22.01 12.05
C ILE A 115 16.26 20.54 11.65
N VAL A 116 16.76 19.63 12.49
CA VAL A 116 16.64 18.18 12.24
C VAL A 116 15.18 17.73 12.23
N LEU A 117 14.39 18.20 13.21
CA LEU A 117 12.95 17.90 13.28
C LEU A 117 12.18 18.47 12.09
N TYR A 118 12.47 19.71 11.68
CA TYR A 118 11.84 20.31 10.51
C TYR A 118 12.15 19.54 9.23
N GLN A 119 13.41 19.13 9.02
CA GLN A 119 13.81 18.31 7.89
C GLN A 119 13.10 16.95 7.90
N GLY A 120 13.08 16.26 9.05
CA GLY A 120 12.37 14.99 9.17
C GLY A 120 10.86 15.10 8.94
N PHE A 121 10.24 16.20 9.39
CA PHE A 121 8.82 16.45 9.12
C PHE A 121 8.53 16.58 7.63
N LEU A 122 9.36 17.33 6.89
CA LEU A 122 9.22 17.44 5.43
C LEU A 122 9.44 16.09 4.74
N GLU A 123 10.45 15.33 5.14
CA GLU A 123 10.70 13.98 4.62
C GLU A 123 9.48 13.06 4.84
N ILE A 124 8.91 13.04 6.05
CA ILE A 124 7.70 12.26 6.36
C ILE A 124 6.53 12.71 5.50
N LEU A 125 6.30 14.02 5.35
CA LEU A 125 5.22 14.54 4.54
C LEU A 125 5.36 14.13 3.07
N THR A 126 6.56 14.21 2.51
CA THR A 126 6.84 13.74 1.15
C THR A 126 6.55 12.24 1.00
N LEU A 127 6.96 11.42 1.97
CA LEU A 127 6.68 9.98 1.95
C LEU A 127 5.18 9.69 2.02
N ILE A 128 4.42 10.39 2.86
CA ILE A 128 2.95 10.22 2.95
C ILE A 128 2.29 10.53 1.60
N ILE A 129 2.68 11.63 0.96
CA ILE A 129 2.13 12.00 -0.36
C ILE A 129 2.44 10.92 -1.40
N LEU A 130 3.67 10.41 -1.43
CA LEU A 130 4.05 9.33 -2.35
C LEU A 130 3.26 8.04 -2.09
N VAL A 131 3.08 7.65 -0.82
CA VAL A 131 2.28 6.48 -0.44
C VAL A 131 0.84 6.62 -0.94
N LEU A 132 0.21 7.78 -0.73
CA LEU A 132 -1.16 8.02 -1.17
C LEU A 132 -1.29 7.95 -2.70
N ILE A 133 -0.34 8.53 -3.44
CA ILE A 133 -0.31 8.46 -4.90
C ILE A 133 -0.22 7.00 -5.36
N LEU A 134 0.68 6.21 -4.77
CA LEU A 134 0.87 4.80 -5.14
C LEU A 134 -0.39 3.97 -4.87
N ILE A 135 -1.03 4.14 -3.72
CA ILE A 135 -2.27 3.41 -3.39
C ILE A 135 -3.40 3.77 -4.37
N CYS A 136 -3.53 5.06 -4.72
CA CYS A 136 -4.52 5.49 -5.72
C CYS A 136 -4.24 4.86 -7.09
N LEU A 137 -2.96 4.77 -7.50
CA LEU A 137 -2.58 4.11 -8.75
C LEU A 137 -2.88 2.60 -8.70
N ALA A 138 -2.65 1.94 -7.56
CA ALA A 138 -2.98 0.52 -7.37
C ALA A 138 -4.47 0.26 -7.59
N GLY A 139 -5.35 1.04 -6.95
CA GLY A 139 -6.79 0.89 -7.11
C GLY A 139 -7.30 1.25 -8.50
N LEU A 140 -6.66 2.22 -9.17
CA LEU A 140 -6.98 2.54 -10.56
C LEU A 140 -6.64 1.36 -11.48
N ILE A 141 -5.47 0.74 -11.29
CA ILE A 141 -5.08 -0.45 -12.06
C ILE A 141 -6.01 -1.62 -11.77
N GLU A 142 -6.43 -1.81 -10.53
CA GLU A 142 -7.42 -2.85 -10.17
C GLU A 142 -8.73 -2.66 -10.93
N TRP A 143 -9.23 -1.42 -11.01
CA TRP A 143 -10.46 -1.12 -11.74
C TRP A 143 -10.36 -1.38 -13.26
N TYR A 144 -9.19 -1.12 -13.86
CA TYR A 144 -8.99 -1.23 -15.32
C TYR A 144 -8.51 -2.60 -15.80
N ILE A 145 -7.63 -3.26 -15.06
CA ILE A 145 -6.85 -4.40 -15.54
C ILE A 145 -7.29 -5.71 -14.91
N THR A 146 -7.56 -5.72 -13.60
CA THR A 146 -7.87 -6.95 -12.89
C THR A 146 -9.36 -7.24 -12.99
N PRO A 147 -9.80 -8.26 -13.74
CA PRO A 147 -11.18 -8.71 -13.65
C PRO A 147 -11.34 -9.44 -12.31
N SER A 148 -12.14 -8.84 -11.41
CA SER A 148 -12.67 -9.48 -10.21
C SER A 148 -13.65 -10.59 -10.57
#